data_AF-A6DLR7-F1
#
_entry.id   AF-A6DLR7-F1
#
_cell.length_a   1.000
_cell.length_b   1.000
_cell.length_c   1.000
_cell.angle_alpha   90.00
_cell.angle_beta   90.00
_cell.angle_gamma   90.00
#
_symmetry.space_group_name_H-M   'P 1'
#
loop_
_entity.id
_entity.type
_entity.pdbx_description
1 polymer ?
#
loop_
_entity_poly.entity_id
_entity_poly.type
_entity_poly.pdbx_seq_one_letter_code
_entity_poly.pdbx_strand_id
1 'polypeptide(L)'
;MIKPVNFILVVSLLISLISCSEQIGGGSRSINSKVITFGIKSDKTLGFIICSDISSIGTISSGGTEWKGHDGSAWKGYIKPLEGPSIEYSASSKSMNINGNNYDFNTGRIFIITTENSKISISQMPNEIKDGDYKKEIDRIISLKEVQKIIPNK
;
A
#
# COMPACT_ATOMS: atom_id res chain seq x y z
N MET A 1 45.27 54.99 17.73
CA MET A 1 45.45 53.56 18.06
C MET A 1 44.14 52.84 17.78
N ILE A 2 44.08 52.10 16.68
CA ILE A 2 42.90 51.33 16.25
C ILE A 2 43.06 49.92 16.84
N LYS A 3 42.10 49.48 17.66
CA LYS A 3 42.04 48.12 18.23
C LYS A 3 41.08 47.25 17.40
N PRO A 4 41.30 45.93 17.36
CA PRO A 4 40.85 45.06 16.26
C PRO A 4 39.37 44.68 16.37
N VAL A 5 38.76 44.47 15.21
CA VAL A 5 37.40 43.96 15.04
C VAL A 5 37.39 42.48 15.39
N ASN A 6 36.68 42.11 16.46
CA ASN A 6 36.42 40.71 16.81
C ASN A 6 35.41 40.12 15.82
N PHE A 7 35.89 39.17 15.03
CA PHE A 7 35.09 38.34 14.12
C PHE A 7 34.34 37.30 14.97
N ILE A 8 33.07 37.55 15.28
CA ILE A 8 32.23 36.56 15.97
C ILE A 8 31.76 35.54 14.93
N LEU A 9 32.33 34.35 15.04
CA LEU A 9 32.04 33.18 14.23
C LEU A 9 30.72 32.57 14.75
N VAL A 10 29.62 32.77 14.01
CA VAL A 10 28.31 32.19 14.31
C VAL A 10 28.34 30.72 13.90
N VAL A 11 28.58 29.83 14.87
CA VAL A 11 28.36 28.39 14.71
C VAL A 11 26.88 28.11 14.96
N SER A 12 26.07 28.18 13.91
CA SER A 12 24.69 27.72 13.94
C SER A 12 24.69 26.19 14.02
N LEU A 13 24.65 25.67 15.24
CA LEU A 13 24.38 24.26 15.52
C LEU A 13 22.89 23.98 15.23
N LEU A 14 22.56 23.83 13.95
CA LEU A 14 21.26 23.33 13.53
C LEU A 14 21.23 21.82 13.88
N ILE A 15 20.83 21.50 15.11
CA ILE A 15 20.42 20.14 15.46
C ILE A 15 19.09 19.93 14.75
N SER A 16 19.17 19.57 13.48
CA SER A 16 18.08 18.92 12.77
C SER A 16 17.80 17.63 13.52
N LEU A 17 16.83 17.68 14.42
CA LEU A 17 16.07 16.50 14.81
C LEU A 17 15.48 15.97 13.52
N ILE A 18 16.23 15.09 12.85
CA ILE A 18 15.72 14.22 11.81
C ILE A 18 14.69 13.37 12.55
N SER A 19 13.45 13.86 12.55
CA SER A 19 12.30 13.03 12.85
C SER A 19 12.41 11.90 11.83
N CYS A 20 12.84 10.74 12.30
CA CYS A 20 12.91 9.55 11.49
C CYS A 20 11.46 9.24 11.13
N SER A 21 11.00 9.76 9.99
CA SER A 21 9.68 9.47 9.47
C SER A 21 9.67 7.98 9.21
N GLU A 22 9.08 7.23 10.12
CA GLU A 22 8.76 5.82 9.96
C GLU A 22 8.08 5.63 8.59
N GLN A 23 8.82 5.11 7.60
CA GLN A 23 8.32 4.98 6.24
C GLN A 23 7.15 3.99 6.20
N ILE A 24 5.94 4.54 6.11
CA ILE A 24 4.75 3.79 5.69
C ILE A 24 4.82 3.67 4.17
N GLY A 25 5.02 2.43 3.68
CA GLY A 25 5.31 2.14 2.27
C GLY A 25 4.24 1.30 1.60
N GLY A 26 4.42 1.00 0.32
CA GLY A 26 3.55 0.10 -0.42
C GLY A 26 4.30 -0.57 -1.56
N GLY A 27 3.65 -1.52 -2.21
CA GLY A 27 4.22 -2.17 -3.38
C GLY A 27 3.21 -2.97 -4.15
N SER A 28 3.66 -3.49 -5.28
CA SER A 28 2.92 -4.45 -6.09
C SER A 28 3.83 -5.61 -6.46
N ARG A 29 3.24 -6.78 -6.74
CA ARG A 29 3.95 -7.97 -7.22
C ARG A 29 3.13 -8.67 -8.29
N SER A 30 3.82 -9.31 -9.22
CA SER A 30 3.24 -10.26 -10.17
C SER A 30 3.33 -11.66 -9.59
N ILE A 31 2.19 -12.35 -9.46
CA ILE A 31 2.10 -13.69 -8.90
C ILE A 31 1.18 -14.51 -9.80
N ASN A 32 1.70 -15.60 -10.37
CA ASN A 32 0.97 -16.44 -11.34
C ASN A 32 0.29 -15.62 -12.45
N SER A 33 1.03 -14.65 -13.00
CA SER A 33 0.58 -13.70 -14.02
C SER A 33 -0.56 -12.78 -13.59
N LYS A 34 -0.82 -12.63 -12.29
CA LYS A 34 -1.81 -11.72 -11.71
C LYS A 34 -1.16 -10.64 -10.87
N VAL A 35 -1.81 -9.50 -10.75
CA VAL A 35 -1.32 -8.39 -9.90
C VAL A 35 -1.85 -8.54 -8.48
N ILE A 36 -0.93 -8.43 -7.53
CA ILE A 36 -1.26 -8.08 -6.15
C ILE A 36 -0.67 -6.70 -5.81
N THR A 37 -1.36 -5.96 -4.96
CA THR A 37 -0.92 -4.65 -4.46
C THR A 37 -1.12 -4.60 -2.96
N PHE A 38 -0.20 -3.97 -2.23
CA PHE A 38 -0.23 -3.99 -0.77
C PHE A 38 0.34 -2.72 -0.15
N GLY A 39 -0.12 -2.42 1.05
CA GLY A 39 0.45 -1.42 1.94
C GLY A 39 1.29 -2.07 3.04
N ILE A 40 2.39 -1.44 3.40
CA ILE A 40 3.30 -1.86 4.47
C ILE A 40 3.28 -0.78 5.55
N LYS A 41 3.07 -1.20 6.81
CA LYS A 41 3.17 -0.31 7.97
C LYS A 41 4.63 -0.06 8.34
N SER A 42 4.87 0.88 9.25
CA SER A 42 6.21 1.25 9.68
C SER A 42 7.01 0.13 10.35
N ASP A 43 6.31 -0.77 11.06
CA ASP A 43 6.87 -1.97 11.69
C ASP A 43 7.18 -3.11 10.71
N LYS A 44 7.07 -2.86 9.39
CA LYS A 44 7.23 -3.84 8.31
C LYS A 44 6.18 -4.96 8.31
N THR A 45 5.07 -4.77 9.01
CA THR A 45 3.89 -5.64 8.89
C THR A 45 3.02 -5.22 7.71
N LEU A 46 2.19 -6.17 7.24
CA LEU A 46 1.25 -5.91 6.15
C LEU A 46 0.09 -5.04 6.67
N GLY A 47 -0.17 -3.91 6.00
CA GLY A 47 -1.28 -3.01 6.29
C GLY A 47 -2.59 -3.49 5.66
N PHE A 48 -2.52 -3.83 4.39
CA PHE A 48 -3.60 -4.41 3.60
C PHE A 48 -3.01 -5.15 2.40
N ILE A 49 -3.83 -5.94 1.72
CA ILE A 49 -3.52 -6.51 0.42
C ILE A 49 -4.74 -6.51 -0.49
N ILE A 50 -4.53 -6.18 -1.75
CA ILE A 50 -5.46 -6.30 -2.85
C ILE A 50 -4.95 -7.45 -3.72
N CYS A 51 -5.72 -8.53 -3.79
CA CYS A 51 -5.52 -9.65 -4.70
C CYS A 51 -6.49 -9.47 -5.88
N SER A 52 -5.97 -9.38 -7.10
CA SER A 52 -6.81 -9.16 -8.27
C SER A 52 -6.67 -10.27 -9.31
N ASP A 53 -7.74 -10.52 -10.07
CA ASP A 53 -7.72 -11.37 -11.27
C ASP A 53 -7.09 -10.67 -12.49
N ILE A 54 -6.64 -9.43 -12.33
CA ILE A 54 -6.04 -8.61 -13.39
C ILE A 54 -4.68 -9.20 -13.79
N SER A 55 -4.48 -9.37 -15.10
CA SER A 55 -3.19 -9.80 -15.66
C SER A 55 -2.06 -8.86 -15.23
N SER A 56 -0.89 -9.38 -14.89
CA SER A 56 0.29 -8.55 -14.64
C SER A 56 0.98 -8.07 -15.91
N ILE A 57 0.69 -8.69 -17.05
CA ILE A 57 1.29 -8.33 -18.34
C ILE A 57 0.72 -6.98 -18.79
N GLY A 58 1.58 -5.97 -18.93
CA GLY A 58 1.18 -4.64 -19.37
C GLY A 58 0.43 -3.81 -18.33
N THR A 59 0.23 -4.34 -17.12
CA THR A 59 -0.46 -3.64 -16.04
C THR A 59 0.50 -2.77 -15.25
N ILE A 60 0.13 -1.50 -15.08
CA ILE A 60 0.84 -0.58 -14.19
C ILE A 60 0.13 -0.62 -12.84
N SER A 61 0.83 -1.04 -11.79
CA SER A 61 0.32 -1.01 -10.42
C SER A 61 1.24 -0.25 -9.49
N SER A 62 0.70 0.74 -8.80
CA SER A 62 1.40 1.50 -7.78
C SER A 62 0.84 1.15 -6.40
N GLY A 63 1.75 0.81 -5.48
CA GLY A 63 1.50 0.80 -4.04
C GLY A 63 2.13 2.04 -3.45
N GLY A 64 1.42 3.17 -3.44
CA GLY A 64 2.02 4.44 -3.03
C GLY A 64 2.46 4.46 -1.57
N THR A 65 3.58 5.13 -1.35
CA THR A 65 4.08 5.63 -0.06
C THR A 65 3.24 6.83 0.40
N GLU A 66 3.09 6.96 1.72
CA GLU A 66 2.31 7.99 2.41
C GLU A 66 2.51 9.40 1.82
N TRP A 67 1.43 9.98 1.28
CA TRP A 67 1.23 11.41 1.34
C TRP A 67 0.60 11.68 2.70
N LYS A 68 1.25 12.43 3.59
CA LYS A 68 0.57 13.00 4.76
C LYS A 68 -0.40 14.07 4.29
N GLY A 69 -1.49 13.63 3.66
CA GLY A 69 -2.63 14.47 3.34
C GLY A 69 -3.34 14.88 4.63
N HIS A 70 -4.00 16.03 4.59
CA HIS A 70 -4.82 16.56 5.67
C HIS A 70 -5.97 15.59 6.09
N ASP A 71 -6.26 14.57 5.27
CA ASP A 71 -7.33 13.57 5.45
C ASP A 71 -6.93 12.32 6.27
N GLY A 72 -5.64 12.15 6.60
CA GLY A 72 -5.14 10.98 7.33
C GLY A 72 -5.04 9.69 6.48
N SER A 73 -5.06 9.80 5.16
CA SER A 73 -4.80 8.67 4.24
C SER A 73 -3.30 8.31 4.25
N ALA A 74 -2.99 7.05 4.56
CA ALA A 74 -1.63 6.52 4.68
C ALA A 74 -1.11 5.88 3.38
N TRP A 75 -1.99 5.48 2.46
CA TRP A 75 -1.64 4.88 1.17
C TRP A 75 -2.56 5.37 0.06
N LYS A 76 -2.02 5.52 -1.16
CA LYS A 76 -2.82 5.77 -2.37
C LYS A 76 -2.17 5.06 -3.55
N GLY A 77 -2.96 4.51 -4.46
CA GLY A 77 -2.43 3.80 -5.61
C GLY A 77 -3.48 3.48 -6.65
N TYR A 78 -3.03 2.73 -7.64
CA TYR A 78 -3.89 2.26 -8.72
C TYR A 78 -3.41 0.92 -9.29
N ILE A 79 -4.31 0.22 -9.95
CA ILE A 79 -4.06 -0.93 -10.82
C ILE A 79 -4.67 -0.59 -12.17
N LYS A 80 -3.83 -0.32 -13.16
CA LYS A 80 -4.21 0.09 -14.50
C LYS A 80 -3.79 -0.97 -15.51
N PRO A 81 -4.69 -1.91 -15.88
CA PRO A 81 -4.39 -2.90 -16.90
C PRO A 81 -4.31 -2.30 -18.29
N LEU A 82 -3.77 -3.08 -19.24
CA LEU A 82 -3.75 -2.72 -20.66
C LEU A 82 -5.16 -2.59 -21.23
N GLU A 83 -6.06 -3.48 -20.80
CA GLU A 83 -7.46 -3.54 -21.20
C GLU A 83 -8.35 -3.77 -19.98
N GLY A 84 -9.58 -3.26 -20.03
CA GLY A 84 -10.55 -3.41 -18.94
C GLY A 84 -10.51 -2.28 -17.92
N PRO A 85 -11.22 -2.46 -16.78
CA PRO A 85 -11.43 -1.37 -15.84
C PRO A 85 -10.19 -1.13 -14.96
N SER A 86 -9.92 0.15 -14.69
CA SER A 86 -8.86 0.55 -13.74
C SER A 86 -9.40 0.58 -12.31
N ILE A 87 -8.51 0.29 -11.37
CA ILE A 87 -8.80 0.37 -9.93
C ILE A 87 -7.97 1.50 -9.37
N GLU A 88 -8.61 2.47 -8.74
CA GLU A 88 -7.99 3.49 -7.91
C GLU A 88 -8.33 3.21 -6.46
N TYR A 89 -7.37 3.40 -5.57
CA TYR A 89 -7.61 3.20 -4.16
C TYR A 89 -6.84 4.19 -3.30
N SER A 90 -7.39 4.45 -2.12
CA SER A 90 -6.69 5.09 -1.00
C SER A 90 -7.01 4.36 0.28
N ALA A 91 -6.09 4.33 1.23
CA ALA A 91 -6.31 3.70 2.52
C ALA A 91 -5.78 4.58 3.64
N SER A 92 -6.54 4.65 4.73
CA SER A 92 -6.15 5.25 6.01
C SER A 92 -5.76 4.16 7.00
N SER A 93 -5.57 4.52 8.28
CA SER A 93 -5.42 3.53 9.35
C SER A 93 -6.70 2.74 9.66
N LYS A 94 -7.87 3.23 9.22
CA LYS A 94 -9.18 2.68 9.59
C LYS A 94 -9.98 2.09 8.44
N SER A 95 -9.73 2.51 7.20
CA SER A 95 -10.54 2.10 6.06
C SER A 95 -9.76 2.18 4.76
N MET A 96 -10.33 1.57 3.72
CA MET A 96 -9.88 1.70 2.34
C MET A 96 -11.02 2.18 1.45
N ASN A 97 -10.74 3.19 0.64
CA ASN A 97 -11.58 3.56 -0.49
C ASN A 97 -11.08 2.86 -1.75
N ILE A 98 -11.96 2.17 -2.48
CA ILE A 98 -11.68 1.57 -3.79
C ILE A 98 -12.74 2.05 -4.77
N ASN A 99 -12.34 2.78 -5.81
CA ASN A 99 -13.23 3.38 -6.81
C ASN A 99 -14.42 4.14 -6.20
N GLY A 100 -14.18 4.89 -5.12
CA GLY A 100 -15.21 5.67 -4.42
C GLY A 100 -15.96 4.92 -3.32
N ASN A 101 -15.85 3.59 -3.23
CA ASN A 101 -16.50 2.78 -2.20
C ASN A 101 -15.60 2.62 -0.98
N ASN A 102 -16.12 2.90 0.22
CA ASN A 102 -15.35 2.82 1.46
C ASN A 102 -15.59 1.48 2.18
N TYR A 103 -14.50 0.83 2.59
CA TYR A 103 -14.47 -0.46 3.28
C TYR A 103 -13.77 -0.31 4.63
N ASP A 104 -14.46 -0.67 5.72
CA ASP A 104 -13.93 -0.60 7.08
C ASP A 104 -12.88 -1.70 7.30
N PHE A 105 -11.70 -1.36 7.84
CA PHE A 105 -10.69 -2.36 8.16
C PHE A 105 -11.05 -3.30 9.31
N ASN A 106 -12.08 -2.98 10.09
CA ASN A 106 -12.65 -3.88 11.11
C ASN A 106 -13.32 -5.11 10.50
N THR A 107 -13.81 -5.04 9.26
CA THR A 107 -14.38 -6.20 8.54
C THR A 107 -13.33 -7.02 7.79
N GLY A 108 -12.08 -6.54 7.72
CA GLY A 108 -10.99 -7.24 7.06
C GLY A 108 -10.04 -6.30 6.31
N ARG A 109 -8.86 -6.81 5.96
CA ARG A 109 -7.83 -6.01 5.25
C ARG A 109 -7.31 -6.70 3.99
N ILE A 110 -7.96 -7.80 3.61
CA ILE A 110 -7.69 -8.57 2.42
C ILE A 110 -8.85 -8.33 1.45
N PHE A 111 -8.53 -7.76 0.30
CA PHE A 111 -9.48 -7.39 -0.74
C PHE A 111 -9.27 -8.30 -1.95
N ILE A 112 -10.31 -9.03 -2.33
CA ILE A 112 -10.36 -9.81 -3.57
C ILE A 112 -11.09 -8.97 -4.60
N ILE A 113 -10.44 -8.67 -5.72
CA ILE A 113 -11.02 -7.92 -6.82
C ILE A 113 -11.09 -8.77 -8.08
N THR A 114 -12.27 -8.84 -8.68
CA THR A 114 -12.47 -9.48 -9.98
C THR A 114 -13.02 -8.49 -10.99
N THR A 115 -12.68 -8.68 -12.26
CA THR A 115 -12.95 -7.73 -13.37
C THR A 115 -13.73 -8.34 -14.53
N GLU A 116 -14.55 -9.35 -14.26
CA GLU A 116 -15.34 -10.06 -15.27
C GLU A 116 -16.29 -9.14 -16.05
N ASN A 117 -16.32 -9.30 -17.38
CA ASN A 117 -17.20 -8.53 -18.29
C ASN A 117 -17.10 -7.00 -18.08
N SER A 118 -15.89 -6.51 -17.81
CA SER A 118 -15.60 -5.10 -17.54
C SER A 118 -16.28 -4.53 -16.29
N LYS A 119 -16.80 -5.39 -15.40
CA LYS A 119 -17.39 -5.01 -14.12
C LYS A 119 -16.43 -5.34 -13.00
N ILE A 120 -16.20 -4.36 -12.12
CA ILE A 120 -15.41 -4.57 -10.91
C ILE A 120 -16.32 -5.14 -9.82
N SER A 121 -15.94 -6.28 -9.26
CA SER A 121 -16.49 -6.82 -8.03
C SER A 121 -15.41 -6.86 -6.95
N ILE A 122 -15.77 -6.45 -5.74
CA ILE A 122 -14.85 -6.34 -4.61
C ILE A 122 -15.43 -7.14 -3.45
N SER A 123 -14.63 -8.05 -2.92
CA SER A 123 -14.95 -8.82 -1.73
C SER A 123 -13.90 -8.56 -0.65
N GLN A 124 -14.36 -8.29 0.57
CA GLN A 124 -13.51 -8.10 1.73
C GLN A 124 -13.53 -9.39 2.55
N MET A 125 -12.37 -9.99 2.77
CA MET A 125 -12.29 -11.22 3.57
C MET A 125 -12.16 -10.87 5.05
N PRO A 126 -12.92 -11.54 5.95
CA PRO A 126 -12.83 -11.35 7.40
C PRO A 126 -11.55 -11.95 8.01
N ASN A 127 -10.69 -12.56 7.18
CA ASN A 127 -9.43 -13.11 7.61
C ASN A 127 -8.49 -12.00 8.10
N GLU A 128 -7.98 -12.18 9.31
CA GLU A 128 -6.97 -11.30 9.87
C GLU A 128 -5.66 -11.40 9.10
N ILE A 129 -5.04 -10.24 8.91
CA ILE A 129 -3.63 -10.14 8.58
C ILE A 129 -2.86 -10.36 9.88
N LYS A 130 -1.99 -11.35 9.90
CA LYS A 130 -1.19 -11.70 11.08
C LYS A 130 -0.05 -10.72 11.25
N ASP A 131 0.29 -10.47 12.51
CA ASP A 131 1.48 -9.69 12.85
C ASP A 131 2.75 -10.49 12.48
N GLY A 132 3.67 -9.85 11.75
CA GLY A 132 4.90 -10.49 11.27
C GLY A 132 5.43 -9.87 9.97
N ASP A 133 6.48 -10.48 9.42
CA ASP A 133 7.08 -10.05 8.16
C ASP A 133 6.06 -10.06 7.02
N TYR A 134 5.86 -8.89 6.39
CA TYR A 134 4.85 -8.71 5.35
C TYR A 134 5.01 -9.67 4.16
N LYS A 135 6.24 -10.13 3.83
CA LYS A 135 6.47 -11.01 2.69
C LYS A 135 5.91 -12.41 2.98
N LYS A 136 6.22 -12.95 4.17
CA LYS A 136 5.68 -14.23 4.62
C LYS A 136 4.16 -14.21 4.70
N GLU A 137 3.62 -13.08 5.13
CA GLU A 137 2.18 -12.91 5.26
C GLU A 137 1.47 -12.83 3.89
N ILE A 138 2.09 -12.16 2.91
CA ILE A 138 1.64 -12.20 1.51
C ILE A 138 1.61 -13.66 1.01
N ASP A 139 2.67 -14.44 1.21
CA ASP A 139 2.76 -15.84 0.76
C ASP A 139 1.67 -16.72 1.40
N ARG A 140 1.39 -16.50 2.70
CA ARG A 140 0.28 -17.15 3.41
C ARG A 140 -1.08 -16.79 2.80
N ILE A 141 -1.32 -15.52 2.52
CA ILE A 141 -2.59 -15.03 1.98
C ILE A 141 -2.84 -15.57 0.58
N ILE A 142 -1.83 -15.62 -0.28
CA ILE A 142 -1.93 -16.21 -1.63
C ILE A 142 -2.28 -17.69 -1.57
N SER A 143 -1.89 -18.37 -0.49
CA SER A 143 -2.21 -19.78 -0.26
C SER A 143 -3.63 -20.02 0.25
N LEU A 144 -4.42 -18.98 0.53
CA LEU A 144 -5.82 -19.11 0.95
C LEU A 144 -6.67 -19.59 -0.23
N LYS A 145 -7.63 -20.48 0.05
CA LYS A 145 -8.50 -21.08 -0.98
C LYS A 145 -9.26 -20.03 -1.78
N GLU A 146 -9.72 -18.98 -1.13
CA GLU A 146 -10.48 -17.89 -1.75
C GLU A 146 -9.61 -17.08 -2.71
N VAL A 147 -8.34 -16.84 -2.35
CA VAL A 147 -7.38 -16.14 -3.21
C VAL A 147 -6.96 -17.03 -4.38
N GLN A 148 -6.77 -18.33 -4.14
CA GLN A 148 -6.43 -19.29 -5.21
C GLN A 148 -7.49 -19.44 -6.29
N LYS A 149 -8.76 -19.09 -6.01
CA LYS A 149 -9.81 -19.03 -7.03
C LYS A 149 -9.51 -17.99 -8.12
N ILE A 150 -8.81 -16.91 -7.78
CA ILE A 150 -8.48 -15.81 -8.71
C ILE A 150 -6.99 -15.77 -9.09
N ILE A 151 -6.11 -16.30 -8.23
CA ILE A 151 -4.66 -16.41 -8.44
C ILE A 151 -4.28 -17.89 -8.20
N PRO A 152 -4.56 -18.80 -9.14
CA PRO A 152 -4.31 -20.22 -8.95
C PRO A 152 -2.82 -20.51 -8.82
N ASN A 153 -2.45 -21.41 -7.92
CA ASN A 153 -1.10 -21.97 -7.89
C ASN A 153 -0.85 -22.76 -9.18
N LYS A 154 0.34 -22.59 -9.76
CA LYS A 154 0.81 -23.46 -10.84
C LYS A 154 1.16 -24.84 -10.33
#